data_AF-A0A2D6SMK8-F1
#
_entry.id   AF-A0A2D6SMK8-F1
#
_cell.length_a   1.000
_cell.length_b   1.000
_cell.length_c   1.000
_cell.angle_alpha   90.00
_cell.angle_beta   90.00
_cell.angle_gamma   90.00
#
_symmetry.space_group_name_H-M   'P 1'
#
loop_
_entity.id
_entity.type
_entity.pdbx_description
1 polymer ?
#
loop_
_entity_poly.entity_id
_entity_poly.type
_entity_poly.pdbx_seq_one_letter_code
_entity_poly.pdbx_strand_id
1 'polypeptide(L)'
;MPVKTWIGSELNPMDGLFTLNEACLSEIGNALSLIRDNPLPLLMLRPSNFHMPKCKELINTVFDCLENGFGFCLLDRLPLEDMTDNEAKSIYWLLSQMLGRPVAQKWCDGRMLYSVTDLGRPSGNGVRPDVTNEEQSFHTDNSYNICPPNIVGLLCLQ
;
A
#
# COMPACT_ATOMS: atom_id res chain seq x y z
N MET A 1 -3.84 -12.08 -18.83
CA MET A 1 -5.13 -11.76 -19.50
C MET A 1 -5.50 -10.35 -19.06
N PRO A 2 -6.13 -9.51 -19.89
CA PRO A 2 -6.48 -8.16 -19.46
C PRO A 2 -7.41 -8.19 -18.25
N VAL A 3 -7.36 -7.14 -17.43
CA VAL A 3 -8.25 -6.91 -16.29
C VAL A 3 -9.71 -7.18 -16.69
N LYS A 4 -10.42 -7.94 -15.85
CA LYS A 4 -11.82 -8.29 -16.02
C LYS A 4 -12.68 -7.02 -15.97
N THR A 5 -13.60 -6.85 -16.91
CA THR A 5 -14.60 -5.78 -16.88
C THR A 5 -15.73 -6.14 -15.92
N TRP A 6 -16.15 -5.19 -15.11
CA TRP A 6 -17.23 -5.36 -14.13
C TRP A 6 -17.97 -4.04 -13.90
N ILE A 7 -19.20 -4.14 -13.40
CA ILE A 7 -19.91 -3.03 -12.75
C ILE A 7 -20.12 -3.36 -11.27
N GLY A 8 -20.22 -2.34 -10.42
CA GLY A 8 -20.27 -2.53 -8.97
C GLY A 8 -21.37 -3.48 -8.48
N SER A 9 -22.51 -3.52 -9.17
CA SER A 9 -23.63 -4.42 -8.83
C SER A 9 -23.37 -5.90 -9.10
N GLU A 10 -22.31 -6.24 -9.84
CA GLU A 10 -21.92 -7.62 -10.16
C GLU A 10 -20.83 -8.16 -9.23
N LEU A 11 -20.25 -7.30 -8.37
CA LEU A 11 -19.20 -7.68 -7.44
C LEU A 11 -19.79 -8.30 -6.18
N ASN A 12 -19.21 -9.41 -5.75
CA ASN A 12 -19.45 -9.99 -4.44
C ASN A 12 -18.59 -9.28 -3.39
N PRO A 13 -19.02 -9.20 -2.12
CA PRO A 13 -18.22 -8.57 -1.06
C PRO A 13 -16.82 -9.18 -0.84
N MET A 14 -16.61 -10.41 -1.30
CA MET A 14 -15.32 -11.12 -1.19
C MET A 14 -14.42 -10.92 -2.41
N ASP A 15 -14.92 -10.29 -3.48
CA ASP A 15 -14.14 -10.08 -4.70
C ASP A 15 -13.01 -9.07 -4.43
N GLY A 16 -11.77 -9.49 -4.71
CA GLY A 16 -10.57 -8.70 -4.44
C GLY A 16 -10.18 -8.63 -2.95
N LEU A 17 -10.87 -9.34 -2.05
CA LEU A 17 -10.51 -9.40 -0.63
C LEU A 17 -9.46 -10.50 -0.38
N PHE A 18 -8.35 -10.11 0.23
CA PHE A 18 -7.28 -11.00 0.66
C PHE A 18 -7.04 -10.85 2.15
N THR A 19 -6.67 -11.93 2.82
CA THR A 19 -6.40 -11.93 4.26
C THR A 19 -5.00 -12.41 4.59
N LEU A 20 -4.44 -11.85 5.66
CA LEU A 20 -3.18 -12.32 6.24
C LEU A 20 -3.48 -13.54 7.11
N ASN A 21 -3.09 -14.74 6.64
CA ASN A 21 -3.20 -15.94 7.46
C ASN A 21 -2.17 -15.94 8.61
N GLU A 22 -2.29 -16.90 9.52
CA GLU A 22 -1.40 -17.04 10.69
C GLU A 22 0.08 -17.10 10.32
N ALA A 23 0.43 -17.73 9.19
CA ALA A 23 1.81 -17.81 8.73
C ALA A 23 2.33 -16.44 8.27
N CYS A 24 1.53 -15.67 7.53
CA CYS A 24 1.87 -14.29 7.16
C CYS A 24 2.01 -13.40 8.40
N LEU A 25 1.10 -13.52 9.36
CA LEU A 25 1.15 -12.75 10.61
C LEU A 25 2.39 -13.10 11.44
N SER A 26 2.77 -14.37 11.49
CA SER A 26 4.00 -14.81 12.14
C SER A 26 5.26 -14.24 11.47
N GLU A 27 5.30 -14.24 10.13
CA GLU A 27 6.41 -13.63 9.37
C GLU A 27 6.51 -12.12 9.60
N ILE A 28 5.38 -11.42 9.62
CA ILE A 28 5.31 -9.99 9.94
C ILE A 28 5.80 -9.74 11.37
N GLY A 29 5.38 -10.53 12.35
CA GLY A 29 5.84 -10.43 13.73
C GLY A 29 7.36 -10.62 13.86
N ASN A 30 7.92 -11.60 13.16
CA ASN A 30 9.37 -11.82 13.12
C ASN A 30 10.12 -10.64 12.49
N ALA A 31 9.59 -10.09 11.39
CA ALA A 31 10.16 -8.92 10.74
C ALA A 31 10.14 -7.68 11.65
N LEU A 32 9.04 -7.47 12.39
CA LEU A 32 8.93 -6.39 13.37
C LEU A 32 9.95 -6.52 14.50
N SER A 33 10.10 -7.72 15.07
CA SER A 33 11.12 -7.96 16.09
C SER A 33 12.52 -7.59 15.59
N LEU A 34 12.86 -7.98 14.35
CA LEU A 34 14.15 -7.63 13.76
C LEU A 34 14.34 -6.12 13.56
N ILE A 35 13.29 -5.42 13.12
CA ILE A 35 13.30 -3.95 12.95
C ILE A 35 13.46 -3.24 14.29
N ARG A 36 12.79 -3.74 15.34
CA ARG A 36 12.89 -3.21 16.71
C ARG A 36 14.31 -3.34 17.26
N ASP A 37 14.93 -4.50 17.06
CA ASP A 37 16.28 -4.78 17.52
C ASP A 37 17.35 -4.05 16.67
N ASN A 38 17.04 -3.74 15.41
CA ASN A 38 17.96 -3.15 14.44
C ASN A 38 17.28 -2.03 13.64
N PRO A 39 17.03 -0.86 14.26
CA PRO A 39 16.30 0.21 13.59
C PRO A 39 17.09 0.75 12.40
N LEU A 40 16.47 0.68 11.22
CA LEU A 40 17.00 1.20 9.97
C LEU A 40 16.07 2.25 9.39
N PRO A 41 16.60 3.24 8.64
CA PRO A 41 15.77 4.13 7.85
C PRO A 41 14.87 3.32 6.90
N LEU A 42 13.61 3.74 6.75
CA LEU A 42 12.61 3.07 5.90
C LEU A 42 13.17 2.69 4.51
N LEU A 43 13.86 3.62 3.86
CA LEU A 43 14.39 3.44 2.51
C LEU A 43 15.55 2.43 2.43
N MET A 44 16.11 1.99 3.55
CA MET A 44 17.12 0.92 3.62
C MET A 44 16.51 -0.46 3.78
N LEU A 45 15.22 -0.57 4.15
CA LEU A 45 14.54 -1.85 4.29
C LEU A 45 14.34 -2.49 2.92
N ARG A 46 14.76 -3.76 2.77
CA ARG A 46 14.54 -4.58 1.57
C ARG A 46 13.89 -5.90 1.96
N PRO A 47 12.94 -6.43 1.17
CA PRO A 47 12.36 -7.75 1.42
C PRO A 47 13.40 -8.87 1.57
N SER A 48 14.53 -8.77 0.87
CA SER A 48 15.63 -9.75 0.96
C SER A 48 16.32 -9.81 2.32
N ASN A 49 16.10 -8.83 3.20
CA ASN A 49 16.63 -8.84 4.57
C ASN A 49 15.71 -9.57 5.55
N PHE A 50 14.50 -9.96 5.13
CA PHE A 50 13.49 -10.56 5.98
C PHE A 50 13.05 -11.90 5.39
N HIS A 51 12.88 -12.92 6.24
CA HIS A 51 12.34 -14.19 5.81
C HIS A 51 10.81 -14.15 5.83
N MET A 52 10.20 -13.77 4.71
CA MET A 52 8.74 -13.62 4.57
C MET A 52 8.16 -14.35 3.33
N PRO A 53 8.41 -15.66 3.16
CA PRO A 53 7.95 -16.40 1.98
C PRO A 53 6.41 -16.46 1.85
N LYS A 54 5.65 -16.57 2.94
CA LYS A 54 4.18 -16.61 2.90
C LYS A 54 3.57 -15.27 2.57
N CYS A 55 4.13 -14.18 3.10
CA CYS A 55 3.75 -12.84 2.63
C CYS A 55 4.05 -12.68 1.14
N LYS A 56 5.20 -13.15 0.66
CA LYS A 56 5.53 -13.07 -0.77
C LYS A 56 4.57 -13.88 -1.65
N GLU A 57 4.22 -15.10 -1.22
CA GLU A 57 3.20 -15.92 -1.90
C GLU A 57 1.86 -15.17 -1.98
N LEU A 58 1.39 -14.59 -0.86
CA LEU A 58 0.17 -13.81 -0.82
C LEU A 58 0.23 -12.58 -1.75
N ILE A 59 1.32 -11.81 -1.70
CA ILE A 59 1.47 -10.62 -2.54
C ILE A 59 1.52 -10.96 -4.03
N ASN A 60 2.05 -12.13 -4.42
CA ASN A 60 1.95 -12.59 -5.81
C ASN A 60 0.48 -12.84 -6.22
N THR A 61 -0.35 -13.40 -5.33
CA THR A 61 -1.79 -13.57 -5.62
C THR A 61 -2.53 -12.23 -5.72
N VAL A 62 -2.15 -11.25 -4.89
CA VAL A 62 -2.64 -9.87 -4.97
C VAL A 62 -2.24 -9.24 -6.31
N PHE A 63 -0.98 -9.39 -6.72
CA PHE A 63 -0.48 -8.91 -8.01
C PHE A 63 -1.30 -9.49 -9.18
N ASP A 64 -1.55 -10.79 -9.17
CA ASP A 64 -2.36 -11.44 -10.20
C ASP A 64 -3.80 -10.90 -10.23
N CYS A 65 -4.38 -10.57 -9.09
CA CYS A 65 -5.71 -9.97 -9.02
C CYS A 65 -5.72 -8.51 -9.55
N LEU A 66 -4.66 -7.76 -9.34
CA LEU A 66 -4.50 -6.40 -9.89
C LEU A 66 -4.31 -6.42 -11.42
N GLU A 67 -3.42 -7.28 -11.93
CA GLU A 67 -3.05 -7.27 -13.35
C GLU A 67 -3.96 -8.13 -14.24
N ASN A 68 -4.44 -9.25 -13.71
CA ASN A 68 -5.20 -10.25 -14.47
C ASN A 68 -6.61 -10.49 -13.92
N GLY A 69 -6.99 -9.84 -12.82
CA GLY A 69 -8.25 -10.02 -12.10
C GLY A 69 -9.14 -8.77 -12.17
N PHE A 70 -9.51 -8.24 -10.99
CA PHE A 70 -10.45 -7.13 -10.86
C PHE A 70 -9.82 -5.74 -11.05
N GLY A 71 -8.49 -5.61 -10.99
CA GLY A 71 -7.82 -4.30 -11.05
C GLY A 71 -7.82 -3.53 -9.72
N PHE A 72 -8.37 -4.12 -8.66
CA PHE A 72 -8.29 -3.62 -7.28
C PHE A 72 -8.19 -4.79 -6.31
N CYS A 73 -7.66 -4.52 -5.12
CA CYS A 73 -7.58 -5.48 -4.02
C CYS A 73 -7.73 -4.76 -2.67
N LEU A 74 -8.24 -5.47 -1.68
CA LEU A 74 -8.22 -5.10 -0.27
C LEU A 74 -7.48 -6.19 0.52
N LEU A 75 -6.41 -5.83 1.23
CA LEU A 75 -5.69 -6.73 2.12
C LEU A 75 -6.09 -6.44 3.58
N ASP A 76 -6.86 -7.35 4.18
CA ASP A 76 -7.48 -7.21 5.50
C ASP A 76 -6.90 -8.20 6.53
N ARG A 77 -6.36 -7.80 7.67
CA ARG A 77 -5.82 -6.48 8.03
C ARG A 77 -4.45 -6.67 8.66
N LEU A 78 -3.61 -5.64 8.58
CA LEU A 78 -2.45 -5.57 9.46
C LEU A 78 -2.92 -5.42 10.92
N PRO A 79 -2.30 -6.11 11.90
CA PRO A 79 -2.60 -5.96 13.32
C PRO A 79 -2.01 -4.64 13.85
N LEU A 80 -2.62 -3.51 13.48
CA LEU A 80 -2.13 -2.18 13.81
C LEU A 80 -2.10 -1.91 15.32
N GLU A 81 -2.95 -2.61 16.09
CA GLU A 81 -2.95 -2.57 17.55
C GLU A 81 -1.61 -2.96 18.20
N ASP A 82 -0.79 -3.76 17.51
CA ASP A 82 0.50 -4.26 17.99
C ASP A 82 1.71 -3.52 17.36
N MET A 83 1.44 -2.44 16.62
CA MET A 83 2.42 -1.70 15.84
C MET A 83 2.36 -0.21 16.12
N THR A 84 3.53 0.43 16.13
CA THR A 84 3.59 1.89 15.94
C THR A 84 3.34 2.26 14.48
N ASP A 85 2.95 3.51 14.19
CA ASP A 85 2.84 4.02 12.80
C ASP A 85 4.07 3.74 11.95
N ASN A 86 5.26 3.88 12.53
CA ASN A 86 6.52 3.68 11.81
C ASN A 86 6.75 2.19 11.50
N GLU A 87 6.31 1.30 12.38
CA GLU A 87 6.34 -0.15 12.18
C GLU A 87 5.35 -0.56 11.10
N ALA A 88 4.11 -0.06 11.16
CA ALA A 88 3.10 -0.29 10.14
C ALA A 88 3.57 0.20 8.75
N LYS A 89 4.16 1.41 8.68
CA LYS A 89 4.78 1.94 7.45
C LYS A 89 5.94 1.07 6.96
N SER A 90 6.73 0.49 7.85
CA SER A 90 7.84 -0.40 7.50
C SER A 90 7.34 -1.71 6.89
N ILE A 91 6.32 -2.33 7.49
CA ILE A 91 5.70 -3.54 6.93
C ILE A 91 5.03 -3.23 5.59
N TYR A 92 4.27 -2.14 5.52
CA TYR A 92 3.66 -1.68 4.27
C TYR A 92 4.70 -1.45 3.16
N TRP A 93 5.84 -0.84 3.49
CA TRP A 93 6.95 -0.65 2.58
C TRP A 93 7.57 -1.96 2.09
N LEU A 94 7.72 -2.96 2.96
CA LEU A 94 8.22 -4.29 2.58
C LEU A 94 7.23 -5.02 1.66
N LEU A 95 5.94 -5.02 2.00
CA LEU A 95 4.89 -5.64 1.17
C LEU A 95 4.78 -4.94 -0.19
N SER A 96 4.84 -3.61 -0.22
CA SER A 96 4.82 -2.82 -1.46
C SER A 96 6.00 -3.19 -2.37
N GLN A 97 7.19 -3.39 -1.81
CA GLN A 97 8.37 -3.83 -2.58
C GLN A 97 8.25 -5.26 -3.13
N MET A 98 7.47 -6.12 -2.49
CA MET A 98 7.16 -7.46 -3.01
C MET A 98 6.18 -7.38 -4.18
N LEU A 99 5.29 -6.39 -4.18
CA LEU A 99 4.31 -6.17 -5.23
C LEU A 99 4.93 -5.53 -6.48
N GLY A 100 5.88 -4.63 -6.28
CA GLY A 100 6.60 -3.95 -7.36
C GLY A 100 7.62 -2.97 -6.81
N ARG A 101 8.36 -2.28 -7.67
CA ARG A 101 9.33 -1.27 -7.21
C ARG A 101 8.58 0.02 -6.80
N PRO A 102 8.63 0.46 -5.53
CA PRO A 102 8.07 1.75 -5.14
C PRO A 102 8.76 2.88 -5.89
N VAL A 103 7.99 3.90 -6.27
CA VAL A 103 8.49 5.09 -6.98
C VAL A 103 8.19 6.34 -6.18
N ALA A 104 8.98 7.40 -6.39
CA ALA A 104 8.78 8.66 -5.69
C ALA A 104 7.46 9.30 -6.15
N GLN A 105 6.62 9.70 -5.19
CA GLN A 105 5.37 10.40 -5.45
C GLN A 105 5.59 11.90 -5.69
N LYS A 106 6.66 12.45 -5.12
CA LYS A 106 7.01 13.86 -5.27
C LYS A 106 8.48 14.01 -5.68
N TRP A 107 8.68 14.51 -6.89
CA TRP A 107 10.00 14.55 -7.52
C TRP A 107 10.99 15.48 -6.79
N CYS A 108 10.51 16.61 -6.25
CA CYS A 108 11.40 17.65 -5.73
C CYS A 108 12.04 17.32 -4.38
N ASP A 109 11.41 16.46 -3.58
CA ASP A 109 11.92 16.04 -2.26
C ASP A 109 12.11 14.51 -2.16
N GLY A 110 11.93 13.77 -3.27
CA GLY A 110 12.14 12.33 -3.33
C GLY A 110 11.21 11.51 -2.44
N ARG A 111 10.07 12.07 -2.02
CA ARG A 111 9.18 11.43 -1.05
C ARG A 111 8.56 10.16 -1.63
N MET A 112 8.80 9.04 -0.96
CA MET A 112 8.34 7.71 -1.38
C MET A 112 6.99 7.31 -0.76
N LEU A 113 6.78 7.67 0.52
CA LEU A 113 5.51 7.51 1.21
C LEU A 113 4.94 8.89 1.54
N TYR A 114 3.69 9.12 1.13
CA TYR A 114 2.95 10.34 1.40
C TYR A 114 1.81 10.07 2.39
N SER A 115 1.61 10.96 3.36
CA SER A 115 0.50 10.85 4.30
C SER A 115 -0.70 11.58 3.72
N VAL A 116 -1.78 10.85 3.47
CA VAL A 116 -3.08 11.40 3.07
C VAL A 116 -3.91 11.55 4.35
N THR A 117 -4.07 12.78 4.83
CA THR A 117 -4.79 13.09 6.08
C THR A 117 -5.30 14.51 6.02
N ASP A 118 -6.51 14.74 6.52
CA ASP A 118 -7.02 16.10 6.67
C ASP A 118 -6.15 16.89 7.66
N LEU A 119 -5.62 18.03 7.21
CA LEU A 119 -4.82 18.94 8.05
C LEU A 119 -5.65 20.11 8.60
N GLY A 120 -6.97 20.12 8.36
CA GLY A 120 -7.89 21.16 8.84
C GLY A 120 -7.65 22.53 8.21
N ARG A 121 -7.06 22.58 7.00
CA ARG A 121 -6.78 23.82 6.28
C ARG A 121 -7.84 24.07 5.21
N PRO A 122 -8.33 25.31 5.03
CA PRO A 122 -9.34 25.62 4.01
C PRO A 122 -8.79 25.36 2.60
N SER A 123 -9.65 24.86 1.72
CA SER A 123 -9.34 24.61 0.31
C SER A 123 -9.02 25.93 -0.43
N GLY A 124 -7.87 25.98 -1.13
CA GLY A 124 -7.38 27.18 -1.85
C GLY A 124 -5.86 27.39 -1.75
N ASN A 125 -5.26 28.15 -2.67
CA ASN A 125 -3.82 28.48 -2.73
C ASN A 125 -2.85 27.28 -2.81
N GLY A 126 -3.07 26.35 -3.75
CA GLY A 126 -2.12 25.24 -3.98
C GLY A 126 -2.13 24.16 -2.90
N VAL A 127 -3.11 24.18 -2.00
CA VAL A 127 -3.44 23.06 -1.12
C VAL A 127 -4.06 21.96 -1.96
N ARG A 128 -3.45 20.77 -1.93
CA ARG A 128 -3.94 19.61 -2.66
C ARG A 128 -5.14 18.97 -1.93
N PRO A 129 -6.09 18.34 -2.63
CA PRO A 129 -7.27 17.73 -2.00
C PRO A 129 -6.93 16.61 -0.99
N ASP A 130 -5.79 15.93 -1.18
CA ASP A 130 -5.28 14.84 -0.33
C ASP A 130 -4.91 15.25 1.11
N VAL A 131 -4.98 16.55 1.44
CA VAL A 131 -4.75 17.09 2.80
C VAL A 131 -5.96 17.86 3.36
N THR A 132 -7.14 17.62 2.79
CA THR A 132 -8.41 18.27 3.16
C THR A 132 -9.52 17.22 3.30
N ASN A 133 -10.64 17.56 3.94
CA ASN A 133 -11.84 16.72 3.99
C ASN A 133 -12.79 16.95 2.79
N GLU A 134 -12.28 17.50 1.69
CA GLU A 134 -13.07 17.75 0.48
C GLU A 134 -13.28 16.45 -0.30
N GLU A 135 -14.42 16.35 -1.00
CA GLU A 135 -14.71 15.20 -1.86
C GLU A 135 -13.71 15.12 -3.03
N GLN A 136 -13.06 13.98 -3.20
CA GLN A 136 -12.17 13.74 -4.32
C GLN A 136 -12.95 13.17 -5.52
N SER A 137 -12.81 13.81 -6.67
CA SER A 137 -13.34 13.28 -7.93
C SER A 137 -12.61 11.99 -8.35
N PHE A 138 -13.32 11.12 -9.06
CA PHE A 138 -12.70 9.93 -9.66
C PHE A 138 -11.56 10.30 -10.62
N HIS A 139 -10.41 9.66 -10.45
CA HIS A 139 -9.23 9.91 -11.27
C HIS A 139 -8.30 8.69 -11.31
N THR A 140 -7.38 8.68 -12.28
CA THR A 140 -6.21 7.81 -12.29
C THR A 140 -4.99 8.62 -11.87
N ASP A 141 -4.25 8.09 -10.90
CA ASP A 141 -3.14 8.82 -10.29
C ASP A 141 -2.05 9.15 -11.32
N ASN A 142 -1.58 10.41 -11.27
CA ASN A 142 -0.54 10.95 -12.15
C ASN A 142 -0.77 10.69 -13.66
N SER A 143 -2.03 10.62 -14.10
CA SER A 143 -2.44 10.31 -15.49
C SER A 143 -1.93 11.28 -16.57
N TYR A 144 -1.52 12.48 -16.18
CA TYR A 144 -0.93 13.49 -17.07
C TYR A 144 0.56 13.27 -17.36
N ASN A 145 1.20 12.26 -16.75
CA ASN A 145 2.63 12.01 -16.86
C ASN A 145 2.94 10.93 -17.90
N ILE A 146 4.18 10.91 -18.41
CA ILE A 146 4.63 9.95 -19.44
C ILE A 146 4.66 8.52 -18.89
N CYS A 147 4.98 8.37 -17.60
CA CYS A 147 5.06 7.09 -16.92
C CYS A 147 4.29 7.19 -15.60
N PRO A 148 2.95 7.03 -15.61
CA PRO A 148 2.17 6.95 -14.39
C PRO A 148 2.53 5.67 -13.61
N PRO A 149 2.27 5.62 -12.29
CA PRO A 149 2.44 4.39 -11.54
C PRO A 149 1.51 3.29 -12.08
N ASN A 150 2.00 2.05 -12.14
CA ASN A 150 1.17 0.91 -12.54
C ASN A 150 0.16 0.54 -11.44
N ILE A 151 0.57 0.67 -10.18
CA ILE A 151 -0.22 0.31 -9.01
C ILE A 151 -0.12 1.43 -7.99
N VAL A 152 -1.26 1.78 -7.38
CA VAL A 152 -1.36 2.67 -6.23
C VAL A 152 -1.73 1.84 -5.01
N GLY A 153 -0.99 2.01 -3.92
CA GLY A 153 -1.28 1.37 -2.64
C GLY A 153 -1.63 2.42 -1.59
N LEU A 154 -2.56 2.06 -0.69
CA LEU A 154 -2.93 2.87 0.46
C LEU A 154 -2.87 2.01 1.72
N LEU A 155 -2.21 2.54 2.75
CA LEU A 155 -2.24 1.99 4.10
C LEU A 155 -3.15 2.86 4.94
N CYS A 156 -4.19 2.27 5.52
CA CYS A 156 -5.03 2.94 6.49
C CYS A 156 -4.33 2.91 7.86
N LEU A 157 -4.19 4.09 8.48
CA LEU A 157 -3.71 4.29 9.85
C LEU A 157 -4.80 5.09 10.60
N GLN A 158 -4.87 4.94 11.93
CA GLN A 158 -5.83 5.65 12.79
C GLN A 158 -5.15 6.75 13.60
#